data_AF-A0A935UD96-F1
#
_entry.id   AF-A0A935UD96-F1
#
_cell.length_a   1.000
_cell.length_b   1.000
_cell.length_c   1.000
_cell.angle_alpha   90.00
_cell.angle_beta   90.00
_cell.angle_gamma   90.00
#
_symmetry.space_group_name_H-M   'P 1'
#
loop_
_entity.id
_entity.type
_entity.pdbx_description
1 polymer ?
#
loop_
_entity_poly.entity_id
_entity_poly.type
_entity_poly.pdbx_seq_one_letter_code
_entity_poly.pdbx_strand_id
1 'polypeptide(L)'
;MPASNVYFAWDDALNDDFEWEAPIVKVGDLAQRAAPAQPADGPRREPAPATAAERAATGSAPAISPVPANAPGSARIRERYCAIRFPGAPALAADADVSGLIKVARLYFEDGDSPRAVELLDCAAAVLPGEERLRLAALEILFLARDGEAFVAAARAFRDRFPGSGRWADIERLGWRFAPRERLFAGGRPQDKAADAHFGAWPESPNWIEAPWDLTCEVLAVELRGRVLGTARP
;
A
#
# COMPACT_ATOMS: atom_id res chain seq x y z
N MET A 1 -45.30 36.06 13.44
CA MET A 1 -44.81 34.95 12.61
C MET A 1 -44.39 33.82 13.54
N PRO A 2 -45.24 32.83 13.86
CA PRO A 2 -44.83 31.68 14.64
C PRO A 2 -44.21 30.60 13.73
N ALA A 3 -43.07 30.05 14.14
CA ALA A 3 -42.38 28.96 13.46
C ALA A 3 -43.06 27.63 13.80
N SER A 4 -43.64 26.99 12.79
CA SER A 4 -44.23 25.65 12.88
C SER A 4 -43.12 24.60 12.95
N ASN A 5 -43.09 23.86 14.05
CA ASN A 5 -42.19 22.74 14.30
C ASN A 5 -42.80 21.48 13.67
N VAL A 6 -42.19 20.94 12.62
CA VAL A 6 -42.64 19.71 11.96
C VAL A 6 -41.93 18.53 12.61
N TYR A 7 -42.65 17.81 13.47
CA TYR A 7 -42.25 16.51 13.99
C TYR A 7 -42.45 15.46 12.89
N PHE A 8 -41.36 14.88 12.39
CA PHE A 8 -41.39 13.67 11.57
C PHE A 8 -41.53 12.46 12.51
N ALA A 9 -42.72 11.86 12.53
CA ALA A 9 -42.94 10.54 13.11
C ALA A 9 -42.37 9.49 12.15
N TRP A 10 -41.38 8.73 12.62
CA TRP A 10 -40.95 7.50 11.96
C TRP A 10 -41.84 6.38 12.48
N ASP A 11 -42.75 5.92 11.63
CA ASP A 11 -43.59 4.76 11.88
C ASP A 11 -42.75 3.48 11.91
N ASP A 12 -43.06 2.69 12.92
CA ASP A 12 -42.38 1.54 13.46
C ASP A 12 -42.97 0.26 12.81
N ALA A 13 -42.69 0.05 11.52
CA ALA A 13 -43.35 -1.01 10.76
C ALA A 13 -42.48 -1.63 9.65
N LEU A 14 -41.37 -2.26 10.02
CA LEU A 14 -40.74 -3.32 9.23
C LEU A 14 -40.14 -4.37 10.17
N ASN A 15 -41.03 -5.06 10.87
CA ASN A 15 -40.74 -6.36 11.47
C ASN A 15 -40.94 -7.39 10.35
N ASP A 16 -39.93 -7.54 9.50
CA ASP A 16 -39.87 -8.59 8.49
C ASP A 16 -39.13 -9.78 9.11
N ASP A 17 -39.87 -10.87 9.29
CA ASP A 17 -39.42 -12.20 9.71
C ASP A 17 -38.37 -12.76 8.74
N PHE A 18 -37.13 -12.28 8.85
CA PHE A 18 -36.00 -12.84 8.12
C PHE A 18 -35.49 -14.08 8.85
N GLU A 19 -36.14 -15.21 8.60
CA GLU A 19 -35.68 -16.55 9.00
C GLU A 19 -34.34 -16.86 8.31
N TRP A 20 -33.23 -16.61 9.03
CA TRP A 20 -31.92 -17.14 8.66
C TRP A 20 -31.89 -18.66 8.89
N GLU A 21 -32.32 -19.45 7.91
CA GLU A 21 -31.86 -20.84 7.83
C GLU A 21 -30.37 -20.83 7.45
N ALA A 22 -29.51 -20.85 8.47
CA ALA A 22 -28.08 -21.03 8.28
C ALA A 22 -27.81 -22.40 7.63
N PRO A 23 -27.02 -22.49 6.54
CA PRO A 23 -26.48 -23.77 6.12
C PRO A 23 -25.49 -24.25 7.18
N ILE A 24 -25.91 -25.23 7.99
CA ILE A 24 -25.04 -25.98 8.88
C ILE A 24 -24.08 -26.80 8.00
N VAL A 25 -22.94 -26.21 7.64
CA VAL A 25 -21.83 -26.96 7.09
C VAL A 25 -21.20 -27.73 8.25
N LYS A 26 -21.46 -29.03 8.31
CA LYS A 26 -20.83 -29.91 9.29
C LYS A 26 -19.31 -29.91 9.06
N VAL A 27 -18.56 -29.50 10.08
CA VAL A 27 -17.08 -29.45 10.11
C VAL A 27 -16.42 -30.83 9.92
N GLY A 28 -17.20 -31.92 9.83
CA GLY A 28 -16.72 -33.28 9.59
C GLY A 28 -16.32 -33.62 8.15
N ASP A 29 -16.71 -32.83 7.15
CA ASP A 29 -16.48 -33.17 5.73
C ASP A 29 -15.20 -32.56 5.11
N LEU A 30 -14.35 -31.91 5.91
CA LEU A 30 -13.09 -31.32 5.43
C LEU A 30 -11.88 -32.29 5.46
N ALA A 31 -12.07 -33.54 5.88
CA ALA A 31 -10.99 -34.52 6.03
C ALA A 31 -10.92 -35.56 4.90
N GLN A 32 -10.85 -35.12 3.63
CA GLN A 32 -10.45 -36.01 2.53
C GLN A 32 -9.99 -35.26 1.28
N ARG A 33 -8.96 -34.42 1.42
CA ARG A 33 -8.20 -33.97 0.25
C ARG A 33 -7.11 -34.98 -0.04
N ALA A 34 -7.33 -35.82 -1.05
CA ALA A 34 -6.36 -36.78 -1.55
C ALA A 34 -5.03 -36.07 -1.88
N ALA A 35 -3.93 -36.63 -1.42
CA ALA A 35 -2.59 -36.16 -1.73
C ALA A 35 -2.36 -36.18 -3.27
N PRO A 36 -1.72 -35.16 -3.85
CA PRO A 36 -1.35 -35.20 -5.26
C PRO A 36 -0.38 -36.37 -5.51
N ALA A 37 -0.73 -37.21 -6.47
CA ALA A 37 0.11 -38.30 -6.94
C ALA A 37 1.47 -37.75 -7.41
N GLN A 38 2.55 -38.30 -6.86
CA GLN A 38 3.90 -38.02 -7.37
C GLN A 38 3.99 -38.46 -8.84
N PRO A 39 4.50 -37.60 -9.75
CA PRO A 39 4.80 -38.02 -11.10
C PRO A 39 5.94 -39.04 -11.10
N ALA A 40 5.74 -40.12 -11.85
CA ALA A 40 6.68 -41.20 -12.02
C ALA A 40 8.03 -40.71 -12.58
N ASP A 41 9.12 -41.18 -11.97
CA ASP A 41 10.49 -41.06 -12.47
C ASP A 41 10.60 -41.65 -13.88
N GLY A 42 10.63 -40.78 -14.88
CA GLY A 42 11.04 -41.13 -16.23
C GLY A 42 12.57 -41.29 -16.32
N PRO A 43 13.08 -42.13 -17.22
CA PRO A 43 14.51 -42.35 -17.38
C PRO A 43 15.22 -41.04 -17.75
N ARG A 44 16.16 -40.65 -16.90
CA ARG A 44 17.08 -39.52 -17.06
C ARG A 44 17.87 -39.68 -18.36
N ARG A 45 17.47 -38.95 -19.40
CA ARG A 45 18.19 -38.84 -20.67
C ARG A 45 19.45 -38.00 -20.43
N GLU A 46 20.59 -38.65 -20.47
CA GLU A 46 21.92 -38.04 -20.37
C GLU A 46 22.12 -37.06 -21.55
N PRO A 47 22.31 -35.75 -21.31
CA PRO A 47 22.57 -34.81 -22.39
C PRO A 47 24.02 -34.96 -22.87
N ALA A 48 24.18 -35.15 -24.18
CA ALA A 48 25.46 -35.09 -24.86
C ALA A 48 26.18 -33.76 -24.56
N PRO A 49 27.52 -33.74 -24.47
CA PRO A 49 28.28 -32.52 -24.27
C PRO A 49 28.10 -31.60 -25.48
N ALA A 50 27.34 -30.52 -25.30
CA ALA A 50 27.29 -29.42 -26.25
C ALA A 50 28.68 -28.81 -26.33
N THR A 51 29.26 -28.83 -27.53
CA THR A 51 30.49 -28.14 -27.89
C THR A 51 30.41 -26.67 -27.50
N ALA A 52 31.39 -26.20 -26.73
CA ALA A 52 31.48 -24.86 -26.16
C ALA A 52 31.73 -23.72 -27.18
N ALA A 53 31.49 -23.94 -28.47
CA ALA A 53 31.91 -23.04 -29.54
C ALA A 53 30.78 -22.18 -30.15
N GLU A 54 29.50 -22.42 -29.83
CA GLU A 54 28.38 -21.83 -30.59
C GLU A 54 27.37 -21.03 -29.75
N ARG A 55 27.78 -20.50 -28.58
CA ARG A 55 26.99 -19.54 -27.77
C ARG A 55 27.58 -18.13 -27.73
N ALA A 56 28.50 -17.78 -28.63
CA ALA A 56 29.15 -16.47 -28.65
C ALA A 56 28.49 -15.42 -29.56
N ALA A 57 27.36 -15.73 -30.20
CA ALA A 57 26.73 -14.84 -31.18
C ALA A 57 25.23 -14.67 -30.93
N THR A 58 24.85 -14.17 -29.76
CA THR A 58 23.49 -13.65 -29.56
C THR A 58 23.60 -12.19 -29.12
N GLY A 59 23.38 -11.32 -30.11
CA GLY A 59 22.89 -9.94 -29.99
C GLY A 59 23.29 -9.17 -28.75
N SER A 60 24.39 -8.42 -28.85
CA SER A 60 24.60 -7.23 -28.05
C SER A 60 23.44 -6.27 -28.34
N ALA A 61 22.40 -6.28 -27.49
CA ALA A 61 21.34 -5.30 -27.54
C ALA A 61 21.98 -3.91 -27.40
N PRO A 62 21.57 -2.91 -28.20
CA PRO A 62 22.15 -1.57 -28.08
C PRO A 62 21.93 -1.09 -26.66
N ALA A 63 23.03 -0.77 -25.98
CA ALA A 63 23.02 -0.13 -24.69
C ALA A 63 22.23 1.18 -24.82
N ILE A 64 20.97 1.16 -24.39
CA ILE A 64 20.12 2.34 -24.32
C ILE A 64 20.81 3.25 -23.32
N SER A 65 21.49 4.28 -23.83
CA SER A 65 22.13 5.28 -22.97
C SER A 65 21.04 5.91 -22.10
N PRO A 66 21.26 6.02 -20.77
CA PRO A 66 20.29 6.62 -19.88
C PRO A 66 20.10 8.08 -20.32
N VAL A 67 18.92 8.38 -20.87
CA VAL A 67 18.53 9.74 -21.21
C VAL A 67 18.61 10.56 -19.92
N PRO A 68 19.33 11.69 -19.90
CA PRO A 68 19.43 12.50 -18.69
C PRO A 68 18.02 12.91 -18.26
N ALA A 69 17.73 12.74 -16.96
CA ALA A 69 16.39 12.92 -16.39
C ALA A 69 15.73 14.29 -16.68
N ASN A 70 16.55 15.28 -17.08
CA ASN A 70 16.16 16.65 -17.37
C ASN A 70 16.31 17.06 -18.85
N ALA A 71 16.37 16.10 -19.80
CA ALA A 71 16.39 16.45 -21.22
C ALA A 71 15.12 17.27 -21.58
N PRO A 72 15.24 18.35 -22.37
CA PRO A 72 14.07 19.09 -22.85
C PRO A 72 13.13 18.13 -23.59
N GLY A 73 11.88 18.02 -23.12
CA GLY A 73 10.88 17.07 -23.62
C GLY A 73 10.62 15.84 -22.74
N SER A 74 11.53 15.51 -21.81
CA SER A 74 11.35 14.39 -20.87
C SER A 74 10.10 14.53 -20.00
N ALA A 75 9.75 15.75 -19.59
CA ALA A 75 8.54 16.04 -18.83
C ALA A 75 7.26 15.66 -19.59
N ARG A 76 7.15 16.04 -20.88
CA ARG A 76 5.99 15.68 -21.73
C ARG A 76 5.88 14.18 -21.97
N ILE A 77 7.02 13.49 -22.11
CA ILE A 77 7.05 12.04 -22.25
C ILE A 77 6.56 11.37 -20.96
N ARG A 78 7.02 11.84 -19.79
CA ARG A 78 6.56 11.35 -18.49
C ARG A 78 5.07 11.61 -18.29
N GLU A 79 4.59 12.81 -18.55
CA GLU A 79 3.17 13.15 -18.47
C GLU A 79 2.32 12.20 -19.32
N ARG A 80 2.71 11.98 -20.59
CA ARG A 80 2.01 11.06 -21.49
C ARG A 80 2.09 9.60 -21.00
N TYR A 81 3.25 9.18 -20.50
CA TYR A 81 3.42 7.86 -19.90
C TYR A 81 2.44 7.67 -18.74
N CYS A 82 2.36 8.65 -17.83
CA CYS A 82 1.47 8.59 -16.67
C CYS A 82 0.00 8.53 -17.08
N ALA A 83 -0.41 9.36 -18.04
CA ALA A 83 -1.79 9.38 -18.54
C ALA A 83 -2.22 8.03 -19.13
N ILE A 84 -1.31 7.30 -19.79
CA ILE A 84 -1.58 5.97 -20.35
C ILE A 84 -1.53 4.89 -19.27
N ARG A 85 -0.55 4.98 -18.36
CA ARG A 85 -0.26 3.95 -17.35
C ARG A 85 -1.24 3.97 -16.18
N PHE A 86 -1.76 5.13 -15.81
CA PHE A 86 -2.63 5.35 -14.65
C PHE A 86 -3.96 5.97 -15.08
N PRO A 87 -4.84 5.18 -15.74
CA PRO A 87 -6.15 5.68 -16.12
C PRO A 87 -6.95 6.08 -14.88
N GLY A 88 -7.56 7.27 -14.91
CA GLY A 88 -8.34 7.82 -13.79
C GLY A 88 -7.54 8.66 -12.79
N ALA A 89 -6.20 8.69 -12.89
CA ALA A 89 -5.40 9.66 -12.14
C ALA A 89 -5.61 11.09 -12.68
N PRO A 90 -5.55 12.12 -11.81
CA PRO A 90 -5.52 13.51 -12.25
C PRO A 90 -4.39 13.77 -13.25
N ALA A 91 -4.60 14.74 -14.14
CA ALA A 91 -3.59 15.13 -15.11
C ALA A 91 -2.31 15.63 -14.42
N LEU A 92 -1.17 15.13 -14.87
CA LEU A 92 0.12 15.41 -14.26
C LEU A 92 0.74 16.70 -14.83
N ALA A 93 0.23 17.84 -14.37
CA ALA A 93 0.71 19.18 -14.72
C ALA A 93 1.39 19.86 -13.51
N ALA A 94 1.91 21.07 -13.72
CA ALA A 94 2.57 21.85 -12.66
C ALA A 94 1.62 22.24 -11.52
N ASP A 95 0.31 22.25 -11.78
CA ASP A 95 -0.80 22.56 -10.88
C ASP A 95 -1.67 21.33 -10.58
N ALA A 96 -1.12 20.12 -10.71
CA ALA A 96 -1.88 18.90 -10.48
C ALA A 96 -2.46 18.82 -9.06
N ASP A 97 -3.64 18.18 -8.97
CA ASP A 97 -4.28 17.88 -7.69
C ASP A 97 -3.52 16.77 -6.95
N VAL A 98 -2.64 17.20 -6.04
CA VAL A 98 -1.80 16.32 -5.21
C VAL A 98 -2.65 15.36 -4.38
N SER A 99 -3.73 15.84 -3.75
CA SER A 99 -4.60 15.00 -2.92
C SER A 99 -5.36 13.99 -3.79
N GLY A 100 -5.80 14.39 -4.97
CA GLY A 100 -6.36 13.47 -5.97
C GLY A 100 -5.38 12.36 -6.37
N LEU A 101 -4.10 12.69 -6.61
CA LEU A 101 -3.06 11.72 -6.93
C LEU A 101 -2.80 10.74 -5.78
N ILE A 102 -2.70 11.24 -4.54
CA ILE A 102 -2.54 10.41 -3.34
C ILE A 102 -3.74 9.48 -3.16
N LYS A 103 -4.96 10.00 -3.36
CA LYS A 103 -6.18 9.18 -3.33
C LYS A 103 -6.15 8.05 -4.35
N VAL A 104 -5.74 8.31 -5.59
CA VAL A 104 -5.63 7.26 -6.62
C VAL A 104 -4.54 6.24 -6.27
N ALA A 105 -3.39 6.69 -5.77
CA ALA A 105 -2.34 5.78 -5.31
C ALA A 105 -2.85 4.88 -4.17
N ARG A 106 -3.61 5.45 -3.22
CA ARG A 106 -4.25 4.69 -2.16
C ARG A 106 -5.20 3.62 -2.70
N LEU A 107 -6.04 3.94 -3.69
CA LEU A 107 -6.94 2.96 -4.30
C LEU A 107 -6.15 1.78 -4.91
N TYR A 108 -5.06 2.05 -5.63
CA TYR A 108 -4.19 0.96 -6.12
C TYR A 108 -3.61 0.10 -5.00
N PHE A 109 -3.21 0.73 -3.89
CA PHE A 109 -2.73 0.01 -2.71
C PHE A 109 -3.82 -0.83 -2.05
N GLU A 110 -5.02 -0.28 -1.87
CA GLU A 110 -6.20 -0.99 -1.34
C GLU A 110 -6.61 -2.18 -2.22
N ASP A 111 -6.41 -2.08 -3.54
CA ASP A 111 -6.59 -3.17 -4.51
C ASP A 111 -5.45 -4.21 -4.48
N GLY A 112 -4.43 -4.03 -3.63
CA GLY A 112 -3.27 -4.92 -3.48
C GLY A 112 -2.13 -4.67 -4.46
N ASP A 113 -2.20 -3.63 -5.31
CA ASP A 113 -1.17 -3.26 -6.29
C ASP A 113 -0.25 -2.16 -5.75
N SER A 114 0.47 -2.48 -4.67
CA SER A 114 1.44 -1.57 -4.03
C SER A 114 2.52 -1.05 -5.00
N PRO A 115 3.11 -1.88 -5.89
CA PRO A 115 4.11 -1.39 -6.85
C PRO A 115 3.57 -0.30 -7.76
N ARG A 116 2.33 -0.45 -8.24
CA ARG A 116 1.70 0.56 -9.12
C ARG A 116 1.35 1.84 -8.37
N ALA A 117 0.92 1.74 -7.12
CA ALA A 117 0.67 2.89 -6.26
C ALA A 117 1.95 3.74 -6.09
N VAL A 118 3.08 3.09 -5.78
CA VAL A 118 4.39 3.76 -5.63
C VAL A 118 4.87 4.32 -6.97
N GLU A 119 4.70 3.58 -8.07
CA GLU A 119 5.05 4.03 -9.43
C GLU A 119 4.35 5.34 -9.81
N LEU A 120 3.06 5.46 -9.48
CA LEU A 120 2.27 6.69 -9.70
C LEU A 120 2.85 7.87 -8.90
N LEU A 121 3.15 7.65 -7.61
CA LEU A 121 3.68 8.70 -6.74
C LEU A 121 5.10 9.13 -7.13
N ASP A 122 5.94 8.20 -7.59
CA ASP A 122 7.26 8.49 -8.12
C ASP A 122 7.20 9.32 -9.40
N CYS A 123 6.29 8.94 -10.30
CA CYS A 123 6.02 9.70 -11.52
C CYS A 123 5.56 11.13 -11.19
N ALA A 124 4.61 11.26 -10.26
CA ALA A 124 4.12 12.56 -9.81
C ALA A 124 5.23 13.40 -9.16
N ALA A 125 6.04 12.82 -8.29
CA ALA A 125 7.14 13.51 -7.65
C ALA A 125 8.28 13.84 -8.61
N ALA A 126 8.40 13.19 -9.77
CA ALA A 126 9.32 13.58 -10.83
C ALA A 126 8.84 14.84 -11.58
N VAL A 127 7.53 15.09 -11.64
CA VAL A 127 6.94 16.30 -12.24
C VAL A 127 6.83 17.43 -11.22
N LEU A 128 6.52 17.11 -9.97
CA LEU A 128 6.34 18.05 -8.85
C LEU A 128 7.40 17.80 -7.75
N PRO A 129 8.68 18.08 -8.01
CA PRO A 129 9.75 17.56 -7.17
C PRO A 129 9.98 18.38 -5.89
N GLY A 130 9.14 19.39 -5.63
CA GLY A 130 9.06 20.12 -4.37
C GLY A 130 7.88 19.70 -3.49
N GLU A 131 7.00 18.81 -3.98
CA GLU A 131 5.85 18.34 -3.20
C GLU A 131 6.25 17.16 -2.32
N GLU A 132 6.42 17.43 -1.03
CA GLU A 132 6.85 16.46 -0.03
C GLU A 132 5.79 15.37 0.19
N ARG A 133 4.50 15.72 0.12
CA ARG A 133 3.38 14.81 0.44
C ARG A 133 3.37 13.56 -0.44
N LEU A 134 3.73 13.69 -1.72
CA LEU A 134 3.80 12.55 -2.64
C LEU A 134 4.84 11.51 -2.20
N ARG A 135 5.99 11.97 -1.70
CA ARG A 135 7.07 11.09 -1.22
C ARG A 135 6.73 10.46 0.13
N LEU A 136 6.09 11.22 1.01
CA LEU A 136 5.59 10.70 2.28
C LEU A 136 4.54 9.62 2.08
N ALA A 137 3.56 9.83 1.19
CA ALA A 137 2.57 8.82 0.85
C ALA A 137 3.22 7.54 0.29
N ALA A 138 4.25 7.67 -0.55
CA ALA A 138 4.98 6.51 -1.08
C ALA A 138 5.72 5.74 0.04
N LEU A 139 6.36 6.44 0.97
CA LEU A 139 7.00 5.82 2.14
C LEU A 139 6.00 5.07 3.01
N GLU A 140 4.82 5.64 3.25
CA GLU A 140 3.78 4.98 4.02
C GLU A 140 3.28 3.72 3.30
N ILE A 141 3.02 3.77 1.99
CA ILE A 141 2.63 2.58 1.22
C ILE A 141 3.70 1.49 1.31
N LEU A 142 4.98 1.83 1.14
CA LEU A 142 6.09 0.87 1.25
C LEU A 142 6.18 0.25 2.65
N PHE A 143 5.95 1.07 3.69
CA PHE A 143 5.91 0.60 5.07
C PHE A 143 4.74 -0.37 5.32
N LEU A 144 3.54 -0.02 4.85
CA LEU A 144 2.34 -0.84 4.99
C LEU A 144 2.44 -2.15 4.19
N ALA A 145 3.00 -2.09 2.98
CA ALA A 145 3.27 -3.23 2.11
C ALA A 145 4.42 -4.14 2.61
N ARG A 146 5.12 -3.72 3.67
CA ARG A 146 6.29 -4.41 4.25
C ARG A 146 7.46 -4.58 3.28
N ASP A 147 7.70 -3.58 2.42
CA ASP A 147 8.86 -3.55 1.53
C ASP A 147 9.98 -2.66 2.10
N GLY A 148 10.88 -3.27 2.88
CA GLY A 148 11.95 -2.55 3.56
C GLY A 148 13.07 -2.05 2.69
N GLU A 149 13.42 -2.80 1.65
CA GLU A 149 14.52 -2.42 0.77
C GLU A 149 14.11 -1.17 0.00
N ALA A 150 12.91 -1.18 -0.59
CA ALA A 150 12.36 -0.02 -1.26
C ALA A 150 12.12 1.13 -0.28
N PHE A 151 11.65 0.87 0.95
CA PHE A 151 11.48 1.91 1.98
C PHE A 151 12.81 2.60 2.31
N VAL A 152 13.89 1.84 2.53
CA VAL A 152 15.22 2.40 2.82
C VAL A 152 15.71 3.26 1.67
N ALA A 153 15.56 2.79 0.42
CA ALA A 153 15.95 3.55 -0.76
C ALA A 153 15.15 4.86 -0.88
N ALA A 154 13.83 4.78 -0.72
CA ALA A 154 12.94 5.94 -0.74
C ALA A 154 13.25 6.93 0.38
N ALA A 155 13.56 6.45 1.58
CA ALA A 155 13.88 7.31 2.73
C ALA A 155 15.21 8.05 2.55
N ARG A 156 16.22 7.41 1.94
CA ARG A 156 17.47 8.09 1.56
C ARG A 156 17.20 9.20 0.55
N ALA A 157 16.48 8.88 -0.52
CA ALA A 157 16.11 9.86 -1.55
C ALA A 157 15.29 11.03 -0.97
N PHE A 158 14.40 10.74 -0.01
CA PHE A 158 13.65 11.75 0.72
C PHE A 158 14.57 12.69 1.51
N ARG A 159 15.49 12.13 2.31
CA ARG A 159 16.43 12.91 3.14
C ARG A 159 17.32 13.82 2.30
N ASP A 160 17.82 13.30 1.19
CA ASP A 160 18.67 14.05 0.27
C ASP A 160 17.92 15.22 -0.37
N ARG A 161 16.61 15.02 -0.64
CA ARG A 161 15.77 16.02 -1.30
C ARG A 161 15.20 17.06 -0.33
N PHE A 162 14.81 16.64 0.87
CA PHE A 162 14.13 17.45 1.88
C PHE A 162 14.88 17.44 3.21
N PRO A 163 16.15 17.92 3.25
CA PRO A 163 16.99 17.83 4.45
C PRO A 163 16.45 18.63 5.65
N GLY A 164 15.58 19.61 5.42
CA GLY A 164 14.94 20.42 6.46
C GLY A 164 13.50 20.01 6.79
N SER A 165 13.01 18.87 6.29
CA SER A 165 11.64 18.43 6.58
C SER A 165 11.47 18.11 8.07
N GLY A 166 10.41 18.64 8.67
CA GLY A 166 9.99 18.29 10.03
C GLY A 166 9.40 16.88 10.16
N ARG A 167 9.21 16.16 9.06
CA ARG A 167 8.66 14.79 9.02
C ARG A 167 9.72 13.70 9.14
N TRP A 168 11.01 14.08 9.14
CA TRP A 168 12.10 13.11 9.19
C TRP A 168 12.05 12.21 10.44
N ALA A 169 11.67 12.76 11.60
CA ALA A 169 11.55 11.98 12.83
C ALA A 169 10.49 10.86 12.73
N ASP A 170 9.39 11.09 12.00
CA ASP A 170 8.38 10.06 11.74
C ASP A 170 8.95 8.96 10.83
N ILE A 171 9.69 9.35 9.77
CA ILE A 171 10.34 8.40 8.85
C ILE A 171 11.39 7.57 9.59
N GLU A 172 12.20 8.17 10.45
CA GLU A 172 13.18 7.44 11.27
C GLU A 172 12.48 6.46 12.21
N ARG A 173 11.38 6.86 12.86
CA ARG A 173 10.59 5.98 13.73
C ARG A 173 10.07 4.76 12.96
N LEU A 174 9.47 4.98 11.78
CA LEU A 174 8.97 3.91 10.93
C LEU A 174 10.12 3.02 10.40
N GLY A 175 11.20 3.65 9.94
CA GLY A 175 12.37 2.97 9.40
C GLY A 175 13.11 2.13 10.44
N TRP A 176 13.20 2.59 11.69
CA TRP A 176 13.82 1.82 12.79
C TRP A 176 13.06 0.51 13.04
N ARG A 177 11.73 0.55 12.96
CA ARG A 177 10.88 -0.64 13.11
C ARG A 177 11.11 -1.66 11.99
N PHE A 178 11.48 -1.20 10.80
CA PHE A 178 11.68 -2.07 9.63
C PHE A 178 13.13 -2.56 9.47
N ALA A 179 14.08 -1.64 9.59
CA ALA A 179 15.50 -1.86 9.36
C ALA A 179 16.34 -1.28 10.51
N PRO A 180 16.28 -1.87 11.73
CA PRO A 180 16.95 -1.33 12.92
C PRO A 180 18.49 -1.33 12.82
N ARG A 181 19.06 -2.05 11.84
CA ARG A 181 20.51 -2.06 11.57
C ARG A 181 20.95 -0.91 10.67
N GLU A 182 20.02 -0.26 9.98
CA GLU A 182 20.32 0.88 9.13
C GLU A 182 20.57 2.12 9.99
N ARG A 183 21.81 2.63 9.93
CA ARG A 183 22.21 3.83 10.68
C ARG A 183 21.36 5.06 10.35
N LEU A 184 20.76 5.08 9.15
CA LEU A 184 19.86 6.13 8.70
C LEU A 184 18.71 6.37 9.68
N PHE A 185 18.26 5.32 10.39
CA PHE A 185 17.10 5.37 11.27
C PHE A 185 17.44 5.32 12.75
N ALA A 186 18.71 5.46 13.12
CA ALA A 186 19.15 5.33 14.51
C ALA A 186 18.46 6.34 15.45
N GLY A 187 18.08 7.52 14.95
CA GLY A 187 17.33 8.54 15.70
C GLY A 187 15.90 8.15 16.04
N GLY A 188 15.31 7.21 15.29
CA GLY A 188 13.94 6.72 15.48
C GLY A 188 13.82 5.64 16.56
N ARG A 189 14.92 5.29 17.23
CA ARG A 189 14.91 4.30 18.30
C ARG A 189 14.01 4.79 19.45
N PRO A 190 12.98 4.03 19.84
CA PRO A 190 12.12 4.39 20.94
C PRO A 190 12.91 4.38 22.25
N GLN A 191 12.68 5.40 23.06
CA GLN A 191 13.36 5.58 24.35
C GLN A 191 12.78 4.63 25.41
N ASP A 192 11.48 4.34 25.32
CA ASP A 192 10.77 3.48 26.26
C ASP A 192 10.32 2.16 25.60
N LYS A 193 10.66 1.04 26.23
CA LYS A 193 10.27 -0.32 25.79
C LYS A 193 8.75 -0.53 25.66
N ALA A 194 7.95 0.22 26.42
CA ALA A 194 6.50 0.09 26.42
C ALA A 194 5.83 0.63 25.14
N ALA A 195 6.47 1.58 24.46
CA ALA A 195 5.97 2.17 23.21
C ALA A 195 6.11 1.21 22.00
N ASP A 196 6.84 0.11 22.15
CA ASP A 196 7.18 -0.84 21.08
C ASP A 196 6.42 -2.17 21.14
N ALA A 197 5.74 -2.47 22.25
CA ALA A 197 5.15 -3.79 22.50
C ALA A 197 3.95 -4.13 21.60
N HIS A 198 3.37 -3.11 20.96
CA HIS A 198 2.36 -3.27 19.94
C HIS A 198 2.92 -2.64 18.67
N PHE A 199 2.69 -3.26 17.49
CA PHE A 199 2.55 -2.46 16.28
C PHE A 199 1.48 -1.44 16.65
N GLY A 200 1.90 -0.23 17.07
CA GLY A 200 1.10 0.61 17.97
C GLY A 200 -0.35 0.58 17.52
N ALA A 201 -1.27 0.32 18.45
CA ALA A 201 -2.69 0.43 18.15
C ALA A 201 -2.84 1.74 17.38
N TRP A 202 -3.28 1.62 16.14
CA TRP A 202 -3.43 2.72 15.20
C TRP A 202 -4.19 3.85 15.94
N PRO A 203 -3.47 4.92 16.32
CA PRO A 203 -3.31 6.12 15.49
C PRO A 203 -1.87 6.68 15.42
N GLU A 204 -0.83 5.94 15.83
CA GLU A 204 0.56 6.47 15.86
C GLU A 204 1.29 6.47 14.50
N SER A 205 0.71 5.85 13.46
CA SER A 205 1.23 5.96 12.10
C SER A 205 0.79 7.29 11.50
N PRO A 206 1.69 8.08 10.89
CA PRO A 206 1.27 9.26 10.16
C PRO A 206 0.41 8.86 8.96
N ASN A 207 -0.76 9.47 8.78
CA ASN A 207 -1.66 9.20 7.65
C ASN A 207 -1.37 10.14 6.48
N TRP A 208 -0.26 9.86 5.80
CA TRP A 208 0.18 10.55 4.59
C TRP A 208 -0.54 10.08 3.34
N ILE A 209 -1.10 8.88 3.32
CA ILE A 209 -1.99 8.38 2.24
C ILE A 209 -3.41 8.95 2.32
N GLU A 210 -3.69 9.83 3.28
CA GLU A 210 -4.99 10.48 3.49
C GLU A 210 -6.16 9.48 3.58
N ALA A 211 -5.90 8.27 4.07
CA ALA A 211 -6.90 7.23 4.26
C ALA A 211 -8.00 7.75 5.20
N PRO A 212 -9.29 7.59 4.86
CA PRO A 212 -10.33 7.81 5.84
C PRO A 212 -10.05 6.85 7.00
N TRP A 213 -9.98 7.39 8.22
CA TRP A 213 -9.88 6.58 9.42
C TRP A 213 -11.24 5.90 9.65
N ASP A 214 -11.69 5.07 8.72
CA ASP A 214 -12.98 4.42 8.84
C ASP A 214 -12.89 3.24 9.80
N LEU A 215 -12.80 3.60 11.08
CA LEU A 215 -12.92 2.70 12.22
C LEU A 215 -14.30 2.04 12.26
N THR A 216 -15.24 2.36 11.38
CA THR A 216 -16.59 1.80 11.44
C THR A 216 -16.55 0.28 11.43
N CYS A 217 -15.69 -0.36 10.62
CA CYS A 217 -15.56 -1.82 10.65
C CYS A 217 -15.04 -2.35 12.00
N GLU A 218 -14.07 -1.66 12.63
CA GLU A 218 -13.53 -2.05 13.93
C GLU A 218 -14.52 -1.77 15.07
N VAL A 219 -15.21 -0.63 15.04
CA VAL A 219 -16.27 -0.26 15.97
C VAL A 219 -17.43 -1.24 15.85
N LEU A 220 -17.89 -1.56 14.64
CA LEU A 220 -18.92 -2.57 14.41
C LEU A 220 -18.46 -3.97 14.89
N ALA A 221 -17.20 -4.33 14.69
CA ALA A 221 -16.66 -5.59 15.21
C ALA A 221 -16.63 -5.62 16.75
N VAL A 222 -16.29 -4.52 17.41
CA VAL A 222 -16.32 -4.37 18.86
C VAL A 222 -17.75 -4.41 19.39
N GLU A 223 -18.68 -3.70 18.75
CA GLU A 223 -20.11 -3.70 19.11
C GLU A 223 -20.73 -5.09 18.94
N LEU A 224 -20.46 -5.76 17.82
CA LEU A 224 -20.89 -7.13 17.57
C LEU A 224 -20.36 -8.07 18.65
N ARG A 225 -19.06 -7.98 18.97
CA ARG A 225 -18.45 -8.78 20.04
C ARG A 225 -19.10 -8.48 21.38
N GLY A 226 -19.44 -7.23 21.67
CA GLY A 226 -20.16 -6.81 22.88
C GLY A 226 -21.56 -7.42 22.97
N ARG A 227 -22.29 -7.47 21.85
CA ARG A 227 -23.61 -8.12 21.77
C ARG A 227 -23.52 -9.63 21.93
N VAL A 228 -22.57 -10.29 21.26
CA VAL A 228 -22.38 -11.75 21.34
C VAL A 228 -21.98 -12.21 22.74
N LEU A 229 -21.17 -11.42 23.46
CA LEU A 229 -20.73 -11.75 24.82
C LEU A 229 -21.70 -11.26 25.92
N GLY A 230 -22.81 -10.62 25.57
CA GLY A 230 -23.76 -10.05 26.55
C GLY A 230 -23.17 -8.93 27.40
N THR A 231 -22.07 -8.32 26.96
CA THR A 231 -21.37 -7.24 27.66
C THR A 231 -21.81 -5.85 27.21
N ALA A 232 -22.56 -5.75 26.10
CA ALA A 232 -23.20 -4.52 25.67
C ALA A 232 -24.34 -4.15 26.63
N ARG A 233 -24.11 -3.15 27.49
CA ARG A 233 -25.20 -2.49 28.23
C ARG A 233 -25.96 -1.56 27.27
N PRO A 234 -27.30 -1.56 27.31
CA PRO A 234 -28.14 -0.65 26.53
C PRO A 234 -27.92 0.82 26.93
#